data_AF-A0A7Y5S7Y8-F1
#
_entry.id   AF-A0A7Y5S7Y8-F1
#
_cell.length_a   1.000
_cell.length_b   1.000
_cell.length_c   1.000
_cell.angle_alpha   90.00
_cell.angle_beta   90.00
_cell.angle_gamma   90.00
#
_symmetry.space_group_name_H-M   'P 1'
#
loop_
_entity.id
_entity.type
_entity.pdbx_description
1 polymer ?
#
loop_
_entity_poly.entity_id
_entity_poly.type
_entity_poly.pdbx_seq_one_letter_code
_entity_poly.pdbx_strand_id
1 'polypeptide(L)' 'MPPETVRILCPNLTCRKVLAVPGTARGKTVRCRACGTSIKVPAGRGHSPGNQAAEKPKDK' A
#
# COMPACT_ATOMS: atom_id res chain seq x y z
N MET A 1 4.17 6.74 -17.91
CA MET A 1 4.54 5.43 -17.32
C MET A 1 3.37 4.98 -16.46
N PRO A 2 2.75 3.83 -16.72
CA PRO A 2 1.64 3.36 -15.90
C PRO A 2 2.12 3.12 -14.45
N PRO A 3 1.32 3.46 -13.43
CA PRO A 3 1.70 3.22 -12.04
C PRO A 3 1.89 1.71 -11.82
N GLU A 4 3.08 1.30 -11.37
CA GLU A 4 3.39 -0.10 -11.09
C GLU A 4 2.34 -0.64 -10.11
N THR A 5 1.58 -1.65 -10.53
CA THR A 5 0.49 -2.20 -9.72
C THR A 5 0.95 -3.53 -9.13
N VAL A 6 0.95 -3.63 -7.80
CA VAL A 6 1.36 -4.83 -7.08
C VAL A 6 0.12 -5.64 -6.74
N ARG A 7 0.16 -6.94 -7.00
CA ARG A 7 -0.90 -7.86 -6.58
C ARG A 7 -0.51 -8.51 -5.26
N ILE A 8 -1.35 -8.35 -4.23
CA ILE A 8 -1.16 -8.97 -2.91
C ILE A 8 -2.41 -9.75 -2.50
N LEU A 9 -2.24 -10.79 -1.69
CA LEU A 9 -3.38 -11.54 -1.14
C LEU A 9 -3.82 -10.90 0.18
N CYS A 10 -5.14 -10.78 0.38
CA CYS A 10 -5.69 -10.37 1.66
C CYS A 10 -5.33 -11.41 2.75
N PRO A 11 -4.66 -11.02 3.85
CA PRO A 11 -4.26 -11.94 4.92
C PRO A 11 -5.46 -12.46 5.73
N ASN A 12 -6.64 -11.88 5.56
CA ASN A 12 -7.85 -12.37 6.18
C ASN A 12 -8.26 -13.70 5.53
N LEU A 13 -8.23 -14.78 6.32
CA LEU A 13 -8.47 -16.17 5.88
C LEU A 13 -9.87 -16.41 5.33
N THR A 14 -10.86 -15.61 5.70
CA THR A 14 -12.21 -15.67 5.10
C THR A 14 -12.31 -14.89 3.79
N CYS A 15 -11.47 -13.86 3.60
CA CYS A 15 -11.50 -13.04 2.39
C CYS A 15 -10.60 -13.60 1.28
N ARG A 16 -9.31 -13.83 1.58
CA ARG A 16 -8.23 -14.30 0.67
C ARG A 16 -8.22 -13.69 -0.74
N LYS A 17 -8.87 -12.54 -0.93
CA LYS A 17 -9.04 -11.90 -2.24
C LYS A 17 -7.71 -11.31 -2.68
N VAL A 18 -7.42 -11.41 -3.97
CA VAL A 18 -6.28 -10.72 -4.58
C VAL A 18 -6.63 -9.24 -4.71
N LEU A 19 -5.79 -8.39 -4.14
CA LEU A 19 -5.89 -6.95 -4.19
C LEU A 19 -4.82 -6.40 -5.13
N ALA A 20 -5.25 -5.56 -6.08
CA ALA A 20 -4.34 -4.73 -6.85
C ALA A 20 -4.12 -3.43 -6.07
N VAL A 21 -2.93 -3.28 -5.49
CA VAL A 21 -2.51 -2.07 -4.77
C VAL A 21 -1.50 -1.30 -5.61
N PRO A 22 -1.54 0.04 -5.61
CA PRO A 22 -0.54 0.82 -6.34
C PRO A 22 0.83 0.68 -5.67
N GLY A 23 1.89 0.78 -6.47
CA GLY A 23 3.28 0.71 -5.99
C GLY A 23 3.61 1.80 -4.97
N THR A 24 2.92 2.95 -5.04
CA THR A 24 3.01 4.05 -4.06
C THR A 24 2.49 3.70 -2.66
N ALA A 25 1.75 2.60 -2.54
CA ALA A 25 1.26 2.06 -1.27
C ALA A 25 2.21 1.02 -0.64
N ARG A 26 3.31 0.64 -1.32
CA ARG A 26 4.33 -0.23 -0.71
C ARG A 26 4.88 0.40 0.57
N GLY A 27 5.01 -0.40 1.63
CA GLY A 27 5.42 0.06 2.95
C GLY A 27 4.32 0.76 3.76
N LYS A 28 3.14 1.02 3.19
CA LYS A 28 1.99 1.65 3.86
C LYS A 28 0.93 0.62 4.24
N THR A 29 0.00 1.05 5.09
CA THR A 29 -1.20 0.27 5.44
C THR A 29 -2.35 0.69 4.53
N VAL A 30 -2.96 -0.28 3.83
CA VAL A 30 -4.12 -0.06 2.95
C VAL A 30 -5.32 -0.86 3.45
N ARG A 31 -6.53 -0.42 3.13
CA ARG A 31 -7.74 -1.19 3.45
C ARG A 31 -8.11 -2.12 2.30
N CYS A 32 -8.44 -3.36 2.64
CA CYS A 32 -8.99 -4.32 1.70
C CYS A 32 -10.33 -3.81 1.15
N ARG A 33 -10.47 -3.70 -0.17
CA ARG A 33 -11.74 -3.29 -0.79
C ARG A 33 -12.87 -4.32 -0.60
N ALA A 34 -12.52 -5.58 -0.33
CA ALA A 34 -13.50 -6.65 -0.18
C ALA A 34 -14.01 -6.83 1.26
N CYS A 35 -13.14 -6.71 2.27
CA CYS A 35 -13.51 -6.97 3.68
C CYS A 35 -13.21 -5.82 4.64
N GLY A 36 -12.61 -4.72 4.17
CA GLY A 36 -12.26 -3.57 5.00
C GLY A 36 -11.05 -3.77 5.92
N THR A 37 -10.48 -4.97 6.02
CA THR A 37 -9.31 -5.26 6.86
C THR A 37 -8.12 -4.38 6.46
N SER A 38 -7.43 -3.81 7.44
CA SER A 38 -6.17 -3.08 7.26
C SER A 38 -5.02 -4.04 6.99
N ILE A 39 -4.33 -3.86 5.86
CA ILE A 39 -3.26 -4.73 5.37
C ILE A 39 -1.99 -3.90 5.22
N LYS A 40 -0.88 -4.37 5.80
CA LYS A 40 0.43 -3.78 5.61
C LYS A 40 1.03 -4.30 4.30
N VAL A 41 1.24 -3.41 3.33
CA VAL A 41 1.85 -3.77 2.05
C VAL A 41 3.36 -3.89 2.24
N PRO A 42 4.01 -5.01 1.87
CA PRO A 42 5.46 -5.15 1.99
C PRO A 42 6.20 -4.06 1.20
N ALA A 43 7.23 -3.47 1.81
CA ALA A 43 8.17 -2.64 1.08
C ALA A 43 8.97 -3.55 0.14
N GLY A 44 9.03 -3.21 -1.15
CA GLY A 44 9.84 -3.96 -2.11
C GLY A 44 11.32 -3.91 -1.68
N ARG A 45 12.04 -5.03 -1.84
CA ARG A 45 13.50 -5.07 -1.71
C ARG A 45 14.09 -4.15 -2.78
N GLY A 46 14.34 -2.88 -2.44
CA GLY A 46 14.77 -1.86 -3.39
C GLY A 46 14.46 -0.41 -2.98
N HIS A 47 13.74 -0.18 -1.88
CA HIS A 47 13.60 1.17 -1.33
C HIS A 47 13.69 1.12 0.19
N SER A 48 14.86 1.49 0.72
CA SER A 48 15.02 1.79 2.15
C SER A 48 13.95 2.81 2.56
N PRO A 49 13.32 2.67 3.74
CA PRO A 49 12.31 3.60 4.22
C PRO A 49 13.01 4.88 4.71
N GLY A 50 13.49 5.68 3.78
CA GLY A 50 13.90 7.05 4.03
C GLY A 50 12.70 7.97 3.87
N ASN A 51 12.06 8.31 4.98
CA ASN A 51 11.42 9.62 5.17
C ASN A 51 10.32 10.03 4.16
N GLN A 52 9.10 9.49 4.30
CA GLN A 52 7.90 10.14 3.75
C GLN A 52 6.78 10.15 4.80
N ALA A 53 7.05 10.85 5.89
CA ALA A 53 6.05 11.41 6.77
C ALA A 53 6.34 12.92 6.89
N ALA A 54 5.58 13.73 6.14
CA ALA A 54 5.12 15.07 6.49
C ALA A 54 4.73 15.83 5.22
N GLU A 55 3.46 15.74 4.85
CA GLU A 55 2.78 16.85 4.21
C GLU A 55 2.77 18.05 5.18
N LYS A 56 3.12 19.25 4.71
CA LYS A 56 2.27 20.43 4.96
C LYS A 56 2.40 21.47 3.83
N PRO A 57 1.28 22.06 3.38
CA PRO A 57 1.16 22.89 2.18
C PRO A 57 1.55 24.38 2.37
N LYS A 58 2.04 24.96 1.28
CA LYS A 58 1.79 26.30 0.67
C LYS A 58 1.38 27.51 1.56
N ASP A 59 2.05 28.64 1.28
CA ASP A 59 1.59 30.06 1.32
C ASP A 59 1.83 30.92 2.59
N LYS A 60 2.84 31.81 2.55
CA LYS A 60 2.69 33.26 2.29
C LYS A 60 4.03 33.99 2.40
#